data_AF-A0A9D8LXK8-F1
#
_entry.id   AF-A0A9D8LXK8-F1
#
_cell.length_a   1.000
_cell.length_b   1.000
_cell.length_c   1.000
_cell.angle_alpha   90.00
_cell.angle_beta   90.00
_cell.angle_gamma   90.00
#
_symmetry.space_group_name_H-M   'P 1'
#
loop_
_entity.id
_entity.type
_entity.pdbx_description
1 polymer ?
#
loop_
_entity_poly.entity_id
_entity_poly.type
_entity_poly.pdbx_seq_one_letter_code
_entity_poly.pdbx_strand_id
1 'polypeptide(L)'
;MARLLPEPAADEAAAFIAYVDGTNQNPDPRRLAQLTDLSIAGWLRSRAITPDPDRVRALRRALALPVAGRIDLLPGAPDLLQGGRRRGLSTVVLSNTDYRDAEIYARDLAALGVADLLDAIVSSVDLGLRKPHPAAFGAALRQAGCRPGEAMMVGNTPWADIEPARALGLHAVQVAIDDPPPASAPRVALVRDSLAEVLDTLDALA
;
A
#
# COMPACT_ATOMS: atom_id res chain seq x y z
N MET A 1 31.24 5.18 20.78
CA MET A 1 31.01 6.63 20.88
C MET A 1 30.23 7.06 19.63
N ALA A 2 28.91 7.20 19.72
CA ALA A 2 28.09 7.68 18.60
C ALA A 2 27.81 9.18 18.81
N ARG A 3 28.09 10.00 17.80
CA ARG A 3 27.75 11.42 17.77
C ARG A 3 26.47 11.56 16.95
N LEU A 4 25.43 12.18 17.51
CA LEU A 4 24.28 12.59 16.69
C LEU A 4 24.80 13.53 15.60
N LEU A 5 24.50 13.20 14.34
CA LEU A 5 24.61 14.19 13.27
C LEU A 5 23.61 15.31 13.57
N PRO A 6 23.94 16.57 13.23
CA PRO A 6 22.98 17.66 13.34
C PRO A 6 21.74 17.31 12.53
N GLU A 7 20.55 17.65 13.05
CA GLU A 7 19.33 17.48 12.28
C GLU A 7 19.43 18.29 10.98
N PRO A 8 19.01 17.72 9.83
CA PRO A 8 18.99 18.45 8.58
C PRO A 8 18.08 19.67 8.74
N ALA A 9 18.44 20.77 8.07
CA ALA A 9 17.56 21.92 7.99
C ALA A 9 16.24 21.51 7.30
N ALA A 10 15.13 22.13 7.70
CA ALA A 10 13.79 21.72 7.26
C ALA A 10 13.60 21.77 5.73
N ASP A 11 14.28 22.70 5.07
CA ASP A 11 14.35 22.84 3.61
C ASP A 11 15.07 21.65 2.94
N GLU A 12 16.15 21.16 3.56
CA GLU A 12 16.88 19.99 3.07
C GLU A 12 16.05 18.70 3.20
N ALA A 13 15.33 18.52 4.31
CA ALA A 13 14.42 17.40 4.50
C ALA A 13 13.27 17.41 3.48
N ALA A 14 12.68 18.59 3.24
CA ALA A 14 11.63 18.77 2.23
C ALA A 14 12.15 18.46 0.81
N ALA A 15 13.35 18.94 0.46
CA ALA A 15 13.97 18.69 -0.84
C ALA A 15 14.25 17.20 -1.06
N PHE A 16 14.65 16.48 -0.01
CA PHE A 16 14.86 15.03 -0.07
C PHE A 16 13.56 14.27 -0.30
N ILE A 17 12.51 14.58 0.47
CA ILE A 17 11.20 13.96 0.32
C ILE A 17 10.66 14.20 -1.10
N ALA A 18 10.70 15.45 -1.58
CA ALA A 18 10.26 15.78 -2.93
C ALA A 18 11.03 15.03 -4.03
N TYR A 19 12.34 14.81 -3.85
CA TYR A 19 13.16 14.04 -4.78
C TYR A 19 12.76 12.55 -4.80
N VAL A 20 12.55 11.94 -3.64
CA VAL A 20 12.14 10.54 -3.53
C VAL A 20 10.72 10.34 -4.05
N ASP A 21 9.79 11.20 -3.67
CA ASP A 21 8.40 11.10 -4.11
C ASP A 21 8.28 11.33 -5.62
N GLY A 22 8.94 12.35 -6.16
CA GLY A 22 8.89 12.67 -7.59
C GLY A 22 9.48 11.58 -8.49
N THR A 23 10.44 10.80 -8.00
CA THR A 23 11.02 9.67 -8.74
C THR A 23 10.15 8.42 -8.68
N ASN A 24 9.41 8.22 -7.58
CA ASN A 24 8.52 7.06 -7.39
C ASN A 24 7.12 7.27 -7.98
N GLN A 25 6.70 8.53 -8.11
CA GLN A 25 5.47 8.95 -8.80
C GLN A 25 5.70 9.20 -10.29
N ASN A 26 6.81 8.72 -10.86
CA ASN A 26 7.10 8.88 -12.28
C ASN A 26 5.90 8.39 -13.13
N PRO A 27 5.28 9.27 -13.95
CA PRO A 27 4.04 8.96 -14.65
C PRO A 27 4.20 7.95 -15.79
N ASP A 28 5.41 7.45 -16.08
CA ASP A 28 5.59 6.38 -17.08
C ASP A 28 4.98 5.06 -16.56
N PRO A 29 3.84 4.60 -17.10
CA PRO A 29 3.16 3.38 -16.64
C PRO A 29 3.98 2.12 -16.92
N ARG A 30 5.05 2.22 -17.73
CA ARG A 30 5.99 1.13 -18.00
C ARG A 30 7.02 0.96 -16.87
N ARG A 31 7.10 1.91 -15.94
CA ARG A 31 8.05 1.92 -14.84
C ARG A 31 7.37 1.56 -13.52
N LEU A 32 6.89 0.31 -13.46
CA LEU A 32 6.18 -0.26 -12.32
C LEU A 32 7.12 -0.78 -11.20
N ALA A 33 8.40 -0.44 -11.28
CA ALA A 33 9.38 -0.78 -10.25
C ALA A 33 9.19 0.14 -9.03
N GLN A 34 9.46 -0.39 -7.85
CA GLN A 34 9.65 0.40 -6.65
C GLN A 34 11.04 1.04 -6.70
N LEU A 35 11.11 2.37 -6.70
CA LEU A 35 12.36 3.09 -6.90
C LEU A 35 12.90 3.76 -5.64
N THR A 36 12.18 3.73 -4.50
CA THR A 36 12.58 4.47 -3.29
C THR A 36 14.05 4.28 -2.92
N ASP A 37 14.52 3.04 -2.80
CA ASP A 37 15.90 2.75 -2.38
C ASP A 37 16.93 3.25 -3.41
N LEU A 38 16.59 3.18 -4.71
CA LEU A 38 17.43 3.74 -5.78
C LEU A 38 17.47 5.27 -5.72
N SER A 39 16.35 5.91 -5.40
CA SER A 39 16.24 7.35 -5.22
C SER A 39 17.05 7.81 -4.01
N ILE A 40 16.89 7.16 -2.85
CA ILE A 40 17.70 7.45 -1.66
C ILE A 40 19.19 7.28 -1.98
N ALA A 41 19.58 6.20 -2.66
CA ALA A 41 20.96 6.00 -3.08
C ALA A 41 21.44 7.10 -4.06
N GLY A 42 20.59 7.56 -4.98
CA GLY A 42 20.87 8.66 -5.89
C GLY A 42 21.11 9.99 -5.17
N TRP A 43 20.28 10.27 -4.17
CA TRP A 43 20.39 11.44 -3.30
C TRP A 43 21.66 11.43 -2.44
N LEU A 44 22.05 10.27 -1.91
CA LEU A 44 23.31 10.12 -1.19
C LEU A 44 24.50 10.41 -2.11
N ARG A 45 24.49 9.86 -3.34
CA ARG A 45 25.54 10.12 -4.34
C ARG A 45 25.65 11.60 -4.70
N SER A 46 24.53 12.33 -4.83
CA SER A 46 24.57 13.77 -5.14
C SER A 46 25.21 14.62 -4.02
N ARG A 47 25.35 14.06 -2.83
CA ARG A 47 26.07 14.65 -1.67
C ARG A 47 27.45 14.08 -1.44
N ALA A 48 28.00 13.33 -2.41
CA ALA A 48 29.26 12.61 -2.26
C ALA A 48 29.27 11.60 -1.08
N ILE A 49 28.09 11.11 -0.67
CA ILE A 49 27.96 10.04 0.32
C ILE A 49 27.85 8.71 -0.44
N THR A 50 28.71 7.76 -0.11
CA THR A 50 28.62 6.41 -0.69
C THR A 50 27.35 5.72 -0.19
N PRO A 51 26.45 5.26 -1.07
CA PRO A 51 25.26 4.55 -0.65
C PRO A 51 25.60 3.10 -0.30
N ASP A 52 25.45 2.74 0.97
CA ASP A 52 25.44 1.35 1.41
C ASP A 52 23.99 0.87 1.65
N PRO A 53 23.65 -0.40 1.36
CA PRO A 53 22.26 -0.89 1.45
C PRO A 53 21.63 -0.73 2.83
N ASP A 54 22.41 -0.92 3.90
CA ASP A 54 21.92 -0.79 5.28
C ASP A 54 21.55 0.65 5.62
N ARG A 55 22.36 1.63 5.19
CA ARG A 55 22.08 3.06 5.33
C ARG A 55 20.87 3.46 4.51
N VAL A 56 20.76 2.98 3.26
CA VAL A 56 19.58 3.25 2.42
C VAL A 56 18.32 2.74 3.11
N ARG A 57 18.34 1.49 3.59
CA ARG A 57 17.23 0.90 4.35
C ARG A 57 16.94 1.69 5.63
N ALA A 58 17.96 2.08 6.38
CA ALA A 58 17.80 2.85 7.61
C ALA A 58 17.16 4.21 7.35
N LEU A 59 17.60 4.93 6.31
CA LEU A 59 17.01 6.20 5.90
C LEU A 59 15.56 6.03 5.45
N ARG A 60 15.27 5.03 4.61
CA ARG A 60 13.90 4.73 4.19
C ARG A 60 12.99 4.49 5.40
N ARG A 61 13.43 3.63 6.34
CA ARG A 61 12.65 3.31 7.54
C ARG A 61 12.49 4.51 8.48
N ALA A 62 13.46 5.43 8.52
CA ALA A 62 13.35 6.67 9.29
C ALA A 62 12.26 7.62 8.75
N LEU A 63 11.97 7.57 7.45
CA LEU A 63 10.91 8.34 6.80
C LEU A 63 9.51 7.73 6.99
N ALA A 64 9.43 6.47 7.42
CA ALA A 64 8.17 5.79 7.68
C ALA A 64 7.61 6.21 9.05
N LEU A 65 7.05 7.43 9.09
CA LEU A 65 6.48 8.01 10.31
C LEU A 65 5.40 7.09 10.91
N PRO A 66 5.36 6.92 12.24
CA PRO A 66 4.33 6.11 12.89
C PRO A 66 2.93 6.64 12.60
N VAL A 67 1.98 5.74 12.40
CA VAL A 67 0.58 6.10 12.11
C VAL A 67 -0.25 6.40 13.36
N ALA A 68 0.18 5.91 14.53
CA ALA A 68 -0.54 6.04 15.79
C ALA A 68 -0.83 7.53 16.12
N GLY A 69 -2.10 7.87 16.31
CA GLY A 69 -2.55 9.23 16.60
C GLY A 69 -2.43 10.21 15.42
N ARG A 70 -2.19 9.71 14.21
CA ARG A 70 -2.08 10.53 12.98
C ARG A 70 -3.04 10.10 11.88
N ILE A 71 -3.47 8.85 11.91
CA ILE A 71 -4.32 8.24 10.90
C ILE A 71 -5.40 7.45 11.64
N ASP A 72 -6.65 7.64 11.23
CA ASP A 72 -7.78 6.83 11.65
C ASP A 72 -8.11 5.80 10.57
N LEU A 73 -8.69 4.67 11.00
CA LEU A 73 -9.25 3.71 10.07
C LEU A 73 -10.49 4.32 9.40
N LEU A 74 -10.69 4.00 8.12
CA LEU A 74 -11.95 4.32 7.43
C LEU A 74 -13.14 3.70 8.19
N PRO A 75 -14.32 4.34 8.16
CA PRO A 75 -15.54 3.78 8.70
C PRO A 75 -15.77 2.34 8.19
N GLY A 76 -16.11 1.43 9.11
CA GLY A 76 -16.38 0.03 8.78
C GLY A 76 -15.14 -0.84 8.48
N ALA A 77 -13.91 -0.32 8.56
CA ALA A 77 -12.73 -1.15 8.30
C ALA A 77 -12.63 -2.35 9.25
N PRO A 78 -12.81 -2.20 10.59
CA PRO A 78 -12.82 -3.35 11.49
C PRO A 78 -13.95 -4.33 11.17
N ASP A 79 -15.14 -3.83 10.81
CA ASP A 79 -16.31 -4.66 10.49
C ASP A 79 -16.07 -5.53 9.25
N LEU A 80 -15.49 -4.94 8.19
CA LEU A 80 -15.09 -5.68 6.99
C LEU A 80 -14.09 -6.79 7.31
N LEU A 81 -13.01 -6.45 8.01
CA LEU A 81 -11.95 -7.40 8.34
C LEU A 81 -12.45 -8.54 9.22
N GLN A 82 -13.23 -8.23 10.26
CA GLN A 82 -13.84 -9.23 11.12
C GLN A 82 -14.91 -10.05 10.37
N GLY A 83 -15.70 -9.40 9.51
CA GLY A 83 -16.72 -10.03 8.69
C GLY A 83 -16.16 -11.01 7.68
N GLY A 84 -15.02 -10.69 7.07
CA GLY A 84 -14.27 -11.58 6.19
C GLY A 84 -13.71 -12.78 6.97
N ARG A 85 -13.09 -12.54 8.12
CA ARG A 85 -12.58 -13.62 9.00
C ARG A 85 -13.68 -14.58 9.45
N ARG A 86 -14.86 -14.09 9.83
CA ARG A 86 -16.03 -14.93 10.19
C ARG A 86 -16.51 -15.81 9.03
N ARG A 87 -16.32 -15.37 7.78
CA ARG A 87 -16.62 -16.12 6.56
C ARG A 87 -15.48 -17.05 6.13
N GLY A 88 -14.40 -17.13 6.90
CA GLY A 88 -13.22 -17.94 6.58
C GLY A 88 -12.40 -17.40 5.41
N LEU A 89 -12.54 -16.12 5.07
CA LEU A 89 -11.78 -15.48 4.00
C LEU A 89 -10.38 -15.12 4.48
N SER A 90 -9.39 -15.35 3.63
CA SER A 90 -8.05 -14.80 3.86
C SER A 90 -8.00 -13.33 3.46
N THR A 91 -7.39 -12.50 4.30
CA THR A 91 -7.25 -11.06 4.06
C THR A 91 -5.78 -10.66 3.91
N VAL A 92 -5.43 -10.14 2.74
CA VAL A 92 -4.06 -9.72 2.39
C VAL A 92 -4.03 -8.24 2.05
N VAL A 93 -3.13 -7.49 2.70
CA VAL A 93 -2.85 -6.10 2.32
C VAL A 93 -1.95 -6.10 1.09
N LEU A 94 -2.35 -5.37 0.04
CA LEU A 94 -1.51 -5.09 -1.13
C LEU A 94 -1.36 -3.59 -1.32
N SER A 95 -0.18 -3.05 -0.99
CA SER A 95 0.02 -1.60 -0.89
C SER A 95 1.18 -1.08 -1.75
N ASN A 96 0.91 -0.01 -2.49
CA ASN A 96 1.95 0.86 -3.02
C ASN A 96 2.32 1.86 -1.92
N THR A 97 3.55 1.79 -1.43
CA THR A 97 4.06 2.70 -0.41
C THR A 97 5.51 3.04 -0.72
N ASP A 98 5.95 4.24 -0.33
CA ASP A 98 7.31 4.66 -0.65
C ASP A 98 8.28 4.17 0.43
N TYR A 99 7.88 4.16 1.70
CA TYR A 99 8.80 4.01 2.82
C TYR A 99 8.58 2.75 3.67
N ARG A 100 7.35 2.22 3.70
CA ARG A 100 6.98 1.13 4.63
C ARG A 100 7.27 -0.25 4.03
N ASP A 101 8.19 -0.99 4.64
CA ASP A 101 8.24 -2.44 4.48
C ASP A 101 7.14 -3.12 5.32
N ALA A 102 6.93 -4.41 5.09
CA ALA A 102 5.86 -5.20 5.70
C ALA A 102 5.93 -5.21 7.23
N GLU A 103 7.14 -5.15 7.80
CA GLU A 103 7.36 -5.09 9.26
C GLU A 103 6.81 -3.78 9.85
N ILE A 104 7.14 -2.64 9.24
CA ILE A 104 6.60 -1.34 9.68
C ILE A 104 5.09 -1.30 9.45
N TYR A 105 4.60 -1.82 8.33
CA TYR A 105 3.18 -1.90 8.04
C TYR A 105 2.43 -2.72 9.10
N ALA A 106 2.97 -3.87 9.50
CA ALA A 106 2.39 -4.71 10.54
C ALA A 106 2.35 -3.99 11.89
N ARG A 107 3.41 -3.28 12.26
CA ARG A 107 3.45 -2.46 13.47
C ARG A 107 2.39 -1.36 13.44
N ASP A 108 2.27 -0.67 12.31
CA ASP A 108 1.31 0.40 12.11
C ASP A 108 -0.14 -0.13 12.22
N LEU A 109 -0.44 -1.29 11.61
CA LEU A 109 -1.74 -1.96 11.71
C LEU A 109 -2.03 -2.52 13.10
N ALA A 110 -1.00 -2.92 13.84
CA ALA A 110 -1.14 -3.36 15.24
C ALA A 110 -1.50 -2.17 16.15
N ALA A 111 -0.88 -1.01 15.92
CA ALA A 111 -1.25 0.22 16.62
C ALA A 111 -2.68 0.69 16.31
N LEU A 112 -3.21 0.33 15.13
CA LEU A 112 -4.60 0.55 14.74
C LEU A 112 -5.56 -0.57 15.19
N GLY A 113 -5.06 -1.61 15.87
CA GLY A 113 -5.87 -2.69 16.44
C GLY A 113 -6.43 -3.70 15.43
N VAL A 114 -5.87 -3.78 14.23
CA VAL A 114 -6.39 -4.66 13.14
C VAL A 114 -5.38 -5.66 12.60
N ALA A 115 -4.12 -5.66 13.08
CA ALA A 115 -3.10 -6.58 12.59
C ALA A 115 -3.52 -8.06 12.68
N ASP A 116 -4.14 -8.47 13.78
CA ASP A 116 -4.56 -9.87 14.00
C ASP A 116 -5.71 -10.32 13.08
N LEU A 117 -6.31 -9.39 12.33
CA LEU A 117 -7.35 -9.70 11.36
C LEU A 117 -6.79 -9.98 9.96
N LEU A 118 -5.51 -9.69 9.73
CA LEU A 118 -4.84 -9.82 8.44
C LEU A 118 -3.93 -11.05 8.44
N ASP A 119 -3.87 -11.74 7.30
CA ASP A 119 -3.04 -12.95 7.17
C ASP A 119 -1.69 -12.65 6.52
N ALA A 120 -1.62 -11.63 5.65
CA ALA A 120 -0.36 -11.23 5.03
C ALA A 120 -0.36 -9.75 4.62
N ILE A 121 0.84 -9.22 4.43
CA ILE A 121 1.11 -7.90 3.89
C ILE A 121 2.09 -8.02 2.73
N VAL A 122 1.71 -7.47 1.58
CA VAL A 122 2.54 -7.31 0.38
C VAL A 122 2.74 -5.81 0.16
N SER A 123 3.89 -5.31 0.60
CA SER A 123 4.33 -3.94 0.31
C SER A 123 5.13 -3.90 -0.98
N SER A 124 4.92 -2.85 -1.79
CA SER A 124 5.76 -2.59 -2.96
C SER A 124 7.23 -2.38 -2.62
N VAL A 125 7.54 -1.95 -1.39
CA VAL A 125 8.92 -1.83 -0.89
C VAL A 125 9.61 -3.19 -0.84
N ASP A 126 8.97 -4.20 -0.26
CA ASP A 126 9.55 -5.55 -0.16
C ASP A 126 9.55 -6.27 -1.50
N LEU A 127 8.49 -6.06 -2.29
CA LEU A 127 8.32 -6.73 -3.57
C LEU A 127 9.24 -6.16 -4.67
N GLY A 128 9.64 -4.89 -4.55
CA GLY A 128 10.36 -4.18 -5.61
C GLY A 128 9.46 -3.76 -6.79
N LEU A 129 8.15 -4.01 -6.71
CA LEU A 129 7.17 -3.75 -7.78
C LEU A 129 5.93 -3.08 -7.18
N ARG A 130 5.33 -2.19 -7.96
CA ARG A 130 4.12 -1.44 -7.62
C ARG A 130 2.94 -1.95 -8.46
N LYS A 131 1.74 -1.91 -7.90
CA LYS A 131 0.49 -1.93 -8.69
C LYS A 131 0.54 -0.79 -9.73
N PRO A 132 0.05 -0.98 -10.98
CA PRO A 132 -0.76 -2.10 -11.47
C PRO A 132 0.02 -3.33 -11.97
N HIS A 133 1.30 -3.52 -11.63
CA HIS A 133 2.07 -4.67 -12.14
C HIS A 133 1.40 -6.02 -11.79
N PRO A 134 1.12 -6.91 -12.77
CA PRO A 134 0.43 -8.18 -12.51
C PRO A 134 1.08 -9.05 -11.43
N ALA A 135 2.42 -9.03 -11.35
CA ALA A 135 3.14 -9.79 -10.33
C ALA A 135 2.88 -9.30 -8.89
N ALA A 136 2.44 -8.05 -8.68
CA ALA A 136 2.04 -7.55 -7.37
C ALA A 136 0.73 -8.19 -6.90
N PHE A 137 -0.27 -8.27 -7.78
CA PHE A 137 -1.50 -9.03 -7.53
C PHE A 137 -1.21 -10.52 -7.38
N GLY A 138 -0.36 -11.09 -8.24
CA GLY A 138 0.06 -12.48 -8.13
C GLY A 138 0.76 -12.81 -6.81
N ALA A 139 1.52 -11.87 -6.23
CA ALA A 139 2.10 -12.03 -4.90
C ALA A 139 1.03 -12.07 -3.81
N ALA A 140 0.05 -11.17 -3.85
CA ALA A 140 -1.06 -11.17 -2.90
C ALA A 140 -1.92 -12.44 -3.00
N LEU A 141 -2.26 -12.89 -4.22
CA LEU A 141 -3.00 -14.13 -4.46
C LEU A 141 -2.26 -15.36 -3.94
N ARG A 142 -0.93 -15.42 -4.08
CA ARG A 142 -0.11 -16.50 -3.51
C ARG A 142 -0.16 -16.53 -1.99
N GLN A 143 -0.17 -15.37 -1.33
CA GLN A 143 -0.31 -15.28 0.12
C GLN A 143 -1.72 -15.69 0.57
N ALA A 144 -2.75 -15.29 -0.19
CA ALA A 144 -4.15 -15.66 0.08
C ALA A 144 -4.46 -17.14 -0.23
N GLY A 145 -3.63 -17.79 -1.05
CA GLY A 145 -3.81 -19.20 -1.43
C GLY A 145 -4.97 -19.45 -2.38
N CYS A 146 -5.40 -18.46 -3.18
CA CYS A 146 -6.57 -18.55 -4.06
C CYS A 146 -6.28 -18.14 -5.51
N ARG A 147 -7.20 -18.49 -6.43
CA ARG A 147 -7.15 -18.08 -7.83
C ARG A 147 -7.74 -16.68 -8.01
N PRO A 148 -7.42 -15.95 -9.10
CA PRO A 148 -7.97 -14.62 -9.34
C PRO A 148 -9.50 -14.52 -9.20
N GLY A 149 -10.25 -15.44 -9.80
CA GLY A 149 -11.72 -15.44 -9.73
C GLY A 149 -12.31 -15.79 -8.35
N GLU A 150 -11.48 -16.13 -7.37
CA GLU A 150 -11.87 -16.41 -5.98
C GLU A 150 -11.47 -15.27 -5.03
N ALA A 151 -10.92 -14.18 -5.59
CA ALA A 151 -10.43 -13.04 -4.84
C ALA A 151 -11.18 -11.75 -5.19
N MET A 152 -11.28 -10.87 -4.21
CA MET A 152 -11.83 -9.53 -4.36
C MET A 152 -10.77 -8.48 -4.01
N MET A 153 -10.49 -7.58 -4.94
CA MET A 153 -9.69 -6.39 -4.68
C MET A 153 -10.59 -5.29 -4.10
N VAL A 154 -10.26 -4.80 -2.91
CA VAL A 154 -10.89 -3.63 -2.28
C VAL A 154 -9.86 -2.51 -2.28
N GLY A 155 -10.11 -1.44 -3.04
CA GLY A 155 -9.16 -0.34 -3.18
C GLY A 155 -9.83 0.93 -3.71
N ASN A 156 -9.11 2.04 -3.70
CA ASN A 156 -9.68 3.34 -4.06
C ASN A 156 -9.21 3.85 -5.43
N THR A 157 -8.06 3.38 -5.91
CA THR A 157 -7.42 3.95 -7.10
C THR A 157 -7.83 3.18 -8.36
N PRO A 158 -8.60 3.76 -9.30
CA PRO A 158 -9.11 3.02 -10.45
C PRO A 158 -8.01 2.34 -11.29
N TRP A 159 -6.98 3.09 -11.66
CA TRP A 159 -5.90 2.63 -12.55
C TRP A 159 -4.91 1.67 -11.87
N ALA A 160 -4.80 1.71 -10.54
CA ALA A 160 -3.83 0.91 -9.77
C ALA A 160 -4.48 -0.31 -9.10
N ASP A 161 -5.75 -0.22 -8.70
CA ASP A 161 -6.45 -1.26 -7.96
C ASP A 161 -7.52 -1.94 -8.80
N ILE A 162 -8.43 -1.16 -9.39
CA ILE A 162 -9.71 -1.67 -9.92
C ILE A 162 -9.56 -2.22 -11.33
N GLU A 163 -9.04 -1.43 -12.25
CA GLU A 163 -8.80 -1.82 -13.64
C GLU A 163 -7.89 -3.05 -13.75
N PRO A 164 -6.69 -3.09 -13.10
CA PRO A 164 -5.84 -4.27 -13.16
C PRO A 164 -6.44 -5.50 -12.47
N ALA A 165 -7.15 -5.34 -11.34
CA ALA A 165 -7.83 -6.47 -10.70
C ALA A 165 -8.83 -7.13 -11.66
N ARG A 166 -9.66 -6.31 -12.34
CA ARG A 166 -10.61 -6.80 -13.35
C ARG A 166 -9.92 -7.46 -14.54
N ALA A 167 -8.85 -6.85 -15.05
CA ALA A 167 -8.08 -7.40 -16.16
C ALA A 167 -7.46 -8.78 -15.83
N LEU A 168 -7.17 -9.02 -14.55
CA LEU A 168 -6.64 -10.29 -14.04
C LEU A 168 -7.75 -11.29 -13.65
N GLY A 169 -9.02 -10.89 -13.72
CA GLY A 169 -10.17 -11.75 -13.40
C GLY A 169 -10.57 -11.77 -11.92
N LEU A 170 -10.12 -10.81 -11.11
CA LEU A 170 -10.58 -10.62 -9.74
C LEU A 170 -11.94 -9.91 -9.72
N HIS A 171 -12.72 -10.17 -8.67
CA HIS A 171 -13.77 -9.24 -8.27
C HIS A 171 -13.14 -7.93 -7.79
N ALA A 172 -13.84 -6.80 -7.96
CA ALA A 172 -13.31 -5.52 -7.54
C ALA A 172 -14.41 -4.66 -6.91
N VAL A 173 -14.07 -4.03 -5.78
CA VAL A 173 -14.87 -3.03 -5.09
C VAL A 173 -14.06 -1.75 -5.01
N GLN A 174 -14.62 -0.66 -5.53
CA GLN A 174 -14.01 0.64 -5.43
C GLN A 174 -14.48 1.36 -4.16
N VAL A 175 -13.54 1.84 -3.37
CA VAL A 175 -13.79 2.66 -2.18
C VAL A 175 -13.69 4.13 -2.57
N ALA A 176 -14.71 4.92 -2.24
CA ALA A 176 -14.78 6.36 -2.51
C ALA A 176 -15.40 7.11 -1.31
N ILE A 177 -14.90 6.83 -0.10
CA ILE A 177 -15.34 7.48 1.15
C ILE A 177 -14.75 8.90 1.24
N ASP A 178 -13.44 9.03 1.05
CA ASP A 178 -12.74 10.33 1.09
C ASP A 178 -12.35 10.84 -0.31
N ASP A 179 -12.60 10.04 -1.35
CA ASP A 179 -12.25 10.36 -2.73
C ASP A 179 -13.47 10.86 -3.52
N PRO A 180 -13.28 11.77 -4.50
CA PRO A 180 -14.35 12.18 -5.38
C PRO A 180 -14.96 10.96 -6.11
N PRO A 181 -16.29 10.88 -6.22
CA PRO A 181 -16.94 9.70 -6.78
C PRO A 181 -16.47 9.47 -8.22
N PRO A 182 -16.17 8.23 -8.62
CA PRO A 182 -15.74 7.94 -9.97
C PRO A 182 -16.81 8.32 -11.00
N ALA A 183 -16.38 8.79 -12.17
CA ALA A 183 -17.24 8.92 -13.33
C ALA A 183 -17.66 7.50 -13.78
N SER A 184 -18.82 7.05 -13.30
CA SER A 184 -19.52 5.78 -13.60
C SER A 184 -18.69 4.72 -14.34
N ALA A 185 -18.15 3.74 -13.61
CA ALA A 185 -17.65 2.50 -14.20
C ALA A 185 -18.75 1.41 -14.08
N PRO A 186 -19.35 0.93 -15.18
CA PRO A 186 -20.29 -0.18 -15.10
C PRO A 186 -19.58 -1.44 -14.56
N ARG A 187 -20.25 -2.14 -13.62
CA ARG A 187 -19.88 -3.43 -13.00
C ARG A 187 -18.80 -3.41 -11.91
N VAL A 188 -18.58 -2.30 -11.23
CA VAL A 188 -17.77 -2.25 -10.00
C VAL A 188 -18.68 -1.83 -8.86
N ALA A 189 -18.74 -2.63 -7.79
CA ALA A 189 -19.44 -2.21 -6.58
C ALA A 189 -18.69 -1.02 -5.97
N LEU A 190 -19.43 -0.01 -5.53
CA LEU A 190 -18.89 1.26 -5.06
C LEU A 190 -19.30 1.46 -3.61
N VAL A 191 -18.31 1.67 -2.75
CA VAL A 191 -18.49 1.94 -1.32
C VAL A 191 -18.26 3.41 -1.05
N ARG A 192 -19.19 4.07 -0.37
CA ARG A 192 -19.15 5.53 -0.16
C ARG A 192 -19.22 5.97 1.29
N ASP A 193 -19.81 5.17 2.17
CA ASP A 193 -20.03 5.58 3.54
C ASP A 193 -19.24 4.71 4.52
N SER A 194 -19.18 3.39 4.27
CA SER A 194 -18.57 2.42 5.17
C SER A 194 -18.02 1.21 4.44
N LEU A 195 -16.80 0.80 4.77
CA LEU A 195 -16.21 -0.45 4.28
C LEU A 195 -17.02 -1.70 4.65
N ALA A 196 -17.95 -1.62 5.60
CA ALA A 196 -18.86 -2.72 5.90
C ALA A 196 -19.77 -3.08 4.69
N GLU A 197 -20.06 -2.14 3.80
CA GLU A 197 -20.84 -2.35 2.57
C GLU A 197 -20.19 -3.37 1.61
N VAL A 198 -18.88 -3.59 1.74
CA VAL A 198 -18.18 -4.64 0.97
C VAL A 198 -18.75 -6.03 1.30
N LEU A 199 -19.20 -6.25 2.54
CA LEU A 199 -19.77 -7.53 2.97
C LEU A 199 -21.04 -7.86 2.18
N ASP A 200 -21.87 -6.87 1.86
CA ASP A 200 -23.09 -7.08 1.06
C ASP A 200 -22.73 -7.53 -0.36
N THR A 201 -21.64 -6.99 -0.91
CA THR A 201 -21.12 -7.41 -2.22
C THR A 201 -20.57 -8.83 -2.18
N LEU A 202 -19.88 -9.21 -1.10
CA LEU A 202 -19.39 -10.58 -0.91
C LEU A 202 -20.55 -11.58 -0.81
N ASP A 203 -21.58 -11.24 -0.04
CA ASP A 203 -22.75 -12.11 0.15
C ASP A 203 -23.56 -12.29 -1.14
N ALA A 204 -23.56 -11.31 -2.04
CA ALA A 204 -24.20 -11.42 -3.36
C ALA A 204 -23.44 -12.30 -4.37
N LEU A 205 -22.19 -12.69 -4.08
CA LEU A 205 -21.35 -13.54 -4.92
C LEU A 205 -21.33 -15.02 -4.45
N ALA A 206 -21.81 -15.30 -3.24
CA ALA A 206 -21.89 -16.64 -2.64
C ALA A 206 -23.13 -17.41 -3.09
#